data_AF-A0A8K0PHR6-F1
#
_entry.id   AF-A0A8K0PHR6-F1
#
_cell.length_a   1.000
_cell.length_b   1.000
_cell.length_c   1.000
_cell.angle_alpha   90.00
_cell.angle_beta   90.00
_cell.angle_gamma   90.00
#
_symmetry.space_group_name_H-M   'P 1'
#
loop_
_entity.id
_entity.type
_entity.pdbx_description
1 polymer ?
#
loop_
_entity_poly.entity_id
_entity_poly.type
_entity_poly.pdbx_seq_one_letter_code
_entity_poly.pdbx_strand_id
1 'polypeptide(L)'
;MLSLNTKFLALAALATTALSAPTTPLSARADYSPVTDDDYCGEAAVLHYAYGNSAPLASDCTALYQKNPGPGRWAISSAETQSRKASADGWTRLASSGTCAFEVRLAQPDVVDYQFGTNDLRFYIRGYAGDGQAQDGRVAASSTVLCGRDQGGQAAVEWRVAHA
;
A
#
# COMPACT_ATOMS: atom_id res chain seq x y z
N MET A 1 71.27 -22.26 -23.67
CA MET A 1 70.79 -21.16 -22.79
C MET A 1 69.33 -20.94 -23.12
N LEU A 2 68.41 -21.48 -22.31
CA LEU A 2 66.95 -21.34 -22.50
C LEU A 2 66.45 -20.20 -21.61
N SER A 3 65.81 -19.20 -22.21
CA SER A 3 65.15 -18.10 -21.49
C SER A 3 63.66 -18.43 -21.35
N LEU A 4 63.18 -18.63 -20.12
CA LEU A 4 61.77 -18.83 -19.80
C LEU A 4 61.08 -17.46 -19.69
N ASN A 5 60.15 -17.17 -20.61
CA ASN A 5 59.26 -16.01 -20.55
C ASN A 5 57.98 -16.38 -19.78
N THR A 6 57.92 -16.02 -18.50
CA THR A 6 56.71 -16.19 -17.67
C THR A 6 55.76 -15.02 -17.91
N LYS A 7 54.68 -15.25 -18.66
CA LYS A 7 53.56 -14.30 -18.78
C LYS A 7 52.64 -14.47 -17.56
N PHE A 8 52.57 -13.46 -16.71
CA PHE A 8 51.53 -13.35 -15.69
C PHE A 8 50.20 -12.93 -16.35
N LEU A 9 49.22 -13.84 -16.38
CA LEU A 9 47.82 -13.46 -16.59
C LEU A 9 47.24 -13.01 -15.25
N ALA A 10 46.91 -11.73 -15.12
CA ALA A 10 46.10 -11.22 -14.03
C ALA A 10 44.62 -11.44 -14.38
N LEU A 11 43.95 -12.37 -13.67
CA LEU A 11 42.49 -12.47 -13.67
C LEU A 11 41.94 -11.33 -12.80
N ALA A 12 41.30 -10.34 -13.42
CA ALA A 12 40.51 -9.35 -12.71
C ALA A 12 39.15 -9.97 -12.35
N ALA A 13 38.95 -10.29 -11.07
CA ALA A 13 37.64 -10.69 -10.55
C ALA A 13 36.74 -9.45 -10.49
N LEU A 14 35.74 -9.38 -11.37
CA LEU A 14 34.65 -8.41 -11.27
C LEU A 14 33.76 -8.80 -10.09
N ALA A 15 33.95 -8.14 -8.95
CA ALA A 15 33.03 -8.22 -7.83
C ALA A 15 31.74 -7.48 -8.21
N THR A 16 30.71 -8.23 -8.62
CA THR A 16 29.34 -7.72 -8.72
C THR A 16 28.84 -7.46 -7.30
N THR A 17 28.96 -6.22 -6.85
CA THR A 17 28.22 -5.75 -5.67
C THR A 17 26.74 -5.79 -6.03
N ALA A 18 26.02 -6.79 -5.53
CA ALA A 18 24.57 -6.77 -5.52
C ALA A 18 24.15 -5.57 -4.67
N LEU A 19 23.81 -4.44 -5.31
CA LEU A 19 23.10 -3.38 -4.62
C LEU A 19 21.78 -3.98 -4.17
N SER A 20 21.60 -4.12 -2.86
CA SER A 20 20.29 -4.32 -2.27
C SER A 20 19.40 -3.20 -2.81
N ALA A 21 18.35 -3.56 -3.54
CA ALA A 21 17.37 -2.59 -4.01
C ALA A 21 16.90 -1.78 -2.79
N PRO A 22 16.80 -0.45 -2.88
CA PRO A 22 16.24 0.33 -1.79
C PRO A 22 14.84 -0.23 -1.51
N THR A 23 14.68 -0.89 -0.37
CA THR A 23 13.37 -1.10 0.23
C THR A 23 12.89 0.28 0.61
N THR A 24 12.25 0.97 -0.32
CA THR A 24 11.50 2.18 -0.01
C THR A 24 10.56 1.78 1.12
N PRO A 25 10.74 2.30 2.34
CA PRO A 25 9.77 2.05 3.39
C PRO A 25 8.43 2.51 2.83
N LEU A 26 7.40 1.67 2.94
CA LEU A 26 6.03 2.12 2.76
C LEU A 26 5.92 3.42 3.58
N SER A 27 5.59 4.54 2.93
CA SER A 27 5.41 5.81 3.60
C SER A 27 4.16 5.69 4.49
N ALA A 28 4.26 4.99 5.61
CA ALA A 28 3.18 4.82 6.57
C ALA A 28 3.10 6.09 7.41
N ARG A 29 1.97 6.81 7.33
CA ARG A 29 1.63 7.84 8.32
C ARG A 29 0.67 7.33 9.40
N ALA A 30 -0.03 6.23 9.16
CA ALA A 30 -0.77 5.52 10.21
C ALA A 30 0.12 4.45 10.88
N ASP A 31 0.01 4.33 12.19
CA ASP A 31 0.80 3.38 12.98
C ASP A 31 0.46 1.94 12.58
N TYR A 32 1.41 1.30 11.87
CA TYR A 32 1.34 -0.12 11.56
C TYR A 32 1.85 -0.93 12.76
N SER A 33 1.09 -1.94 13.15
CA SER A 33 1.47 -2.91 14.17
C SER A 33 1.47 -4.32 13.58
N PRO A 34 2.59 -5.07 13.66
CA PRO A 34 2.59 -6.49 13.32
C PRO A 34 1.79 -7.26 14.38
N VAL A 35 0.71 -7.91 13.97
CA VAL A 35 -0.19 -8.71 14.81
C VAL A 35 -0.67 -9.91 14.00
N THR A 36 -1.20 -10.95 14.65
CA THR A 36 -1.64 -12.17 13.95
C THR A 36 -2.89 -11.96 13.11
N ASP A 37 -3.79 -11.12 13.59
CA ASP A 37 -5.04 -10.81 12.93
C ASP A 37 -4.81 -9.66 11.94
N ASP A 38 -5.28 -9.80 10.71
CA ASP A 38 -5.06 -8.81 9.66
C ASP A 38 -6.28 -8.60 8.76
N ASP A 39 -7.44 -9.03 9.24
CA ASP A 39 -8.75 -8.94 8.61
C ASP A 39 -9.70 -8.25 9.58
N TYR A 40 -9.90 -6.96 9.37
CA TYR A 40 -10.68 -6.10 10.26
C TYR A 40 -11.88 -5.46 9.56
N CYS A 41 -11.98 -5.57 8.24
CA CYS A 41 -13.08 -5.01 7.49
C CYS A 41 -13.86 -6.12 6.77
N GLY A 42 -15.14 -5.88 6.51
CA GLY A 42 -15.91 -6.77 5.65
C GLY A 42 -15.36 -6.79 4.22
N GLU A 43 -15.91 -7.63 3.36
CA GLU A 43 -15.68 -7.54 1.92
C GLU A 43 -16.75 -6.63 1.30
N ALA A 44 -16.31 -5.64 0.51
CA ALA A 44 -17.20 -4.76 -0.24
C ALA A 44 -16.83 -4.77 -1.73
N ALA A 45 -17.84 -4.90 -2.60
CA ALA A 45 -17.67 -4.65 -4.02
C ALA A 45 -17.27 -3.19 -4.27
N VAL A 46 -16.49 -2.93 -5.31
CA VAL A 46 -16.19 -1.57 -5.73
C VAL A 46 -17.40 -0.91 -6.35
N LEU A 47 -17.65 0.32 -5.90
CA LEU A 47 -18.75 1.15 -6.38
C LEU A 47 -18.27 2.18 -7.41
N HIS A 48 -17.00 2.57 -7.37
CA HIS A 48 -16.46 3.62 -8.23
C HIS A 48 -15.08 3.28 -8.77
N TYR A 49 -14.93 3.42 -10.10
CA TYR A 49 -13.66 3.36 -10.81
C TYR A 49 -13.33 4.70 -11.45
N ALA A 50 -12.05 5.01 -11.55
CA ALA A 50 -11.53 6.10 -12.37
C ALA A 50 -10.27 5.65 -13.13
N TYR A 51 -10.09 6.20 -14.32
CA TYR A 51 -9.02 5.81 -15.25
C TYR A 51 -8.30 7.07 -15.80
N GLY A 52 -7.26 6.86 -16.59
CA GLY A 52 -6.48 7.94 -17.21
C GLY A 52 -5.40 8.52 -16.29
N ASN A 53 -4.83 9.66 -16.68
CA ASN A 53 -3.59 10.18 -16.07
C ASN A 53 -3.68 10.55 -14.58
N SER A 54 -4.88 10.76 -14.06
CA SER A 54 -5.12 11.01 -12.64
C SER A 54 -5.23 9.72 -11.80
N ALA A 55 -5.29 8.55 -12.44
CA ALA A 55 -5.26 7.25 -11.78
C ALA A 55 -3.82 6.71 -11.69
N PRO A 56 -3.48 5.96 -10.63
CA PRO A 56 -2.17 5.35 -10.48
C PRO A 56 -1.94 4.25 -11.52
N LEU A 57 -0.69 3.87 -11.72
CA LEU A 57 -0.32 2.71 -12.53
C LEU A 57 -0.75 1.43 -11.81
N ALA A 58 -1.40 0.53 -12.55
CA ALA A 58 -1.85 -0.76 -12.04
C ALA A 58 -0.67 -1.66 -11.60
N SER A 59 0.47 -1.52 -12.26
CA SER A 59 1.72 -2.19 -11.89
C SER A 59 2.26 -1.73 -10.53
N ASP A 60 2.15 -0.44 -10.22
CA ASP A 60 2.55 0.12 -8.93
C ASP A 60 1.63 -0.35 -7.80
N CYS A 61 0.33 -0.44 -8.08
CA CYS A 61 -0.63 -1.03 -7.15
C CYS A 61 -0.39 -2.53 -6.95
N THR A 62 -0.02 -3.24 -8.00
CA THR A 62 0.40 -4.64 -7.91
C THR A 62 1.63 -4.80 -7.01
N ALA A 63 2.64 -3.94 -7.19
CA ALA A 63 3.82 -3.92 -6.34
C ALA A 63 3.47 -3.59 -4.87
N LEU A 64 2.48 -2.72 -4.63
CA LEU A 64 2.04 -2.35 -3.29
C LEU A 64 1.55 -3.55 -2.48
N TYR A 65 0.62 -4.35 -3.03
CA TYR A 65 0.12 -5.52 -2.29
C TYR A 65 1.12 -6.67 -2.22
N GLN A 66 2.07 -6.75 -3.16
CA GLN A 66 3.13 -7.77 -3.15
C GLN A 66 4.22 -7.49 -2.11
N LYS A 67 4.50 -6.21 -1.81
CA LYS A 67 5.42 -5.79 -0.73
C LYS A 67 4.86 -6.00 0.68
N ASN A 68 3.72 -6.69 0.81
CA ASN A 68 3.01 -6.95 2.06
C ASN A 68 3.98 -7.16 3.25
N PRO A 69 3.92 -6.32 4.31
CA PRO A 69 4.80 -6.45 5.48
C PRO A 69 4.57 -7.74 6.29
N GLY A 70 3.59 -8.55 5.92
CA GLY A 70 3.10 -9.68 6.70
C GLY A 70 1.84 -9.28 7.49
N PRO A 71 1.21 -10.24 8.19
CA PRO A 71 0.01 -9.97 8.98
C PRO A 71 0.20 -8.79 9.93
N GLY A 72 -0.78 -7.89 9.94
CA GLY A 72 -0.83 -6.76 10.85
C GLY A 72 -1.99 -5.83 10.56
N ARG A 73 -2.00 -4.71 11.28
CA ARG A 73 -3.04 -3.68 11.15
C ARG A 73 -2.48 -2.27 11.17
N TRP A 74 -3.21 -1.37 10.53
CA TRP A 74 -3.16 0.05 10.82
C TRP A 74 -4.24 0.36 11.86
N ALA A 75 -3.86 1.03 12.95
CA ALA A 75 -4.81 1.62 13.88
C ALA A 75 -4.99 3.10 13.53
N ILE A 76 -6.21 3.50 13.19
CA ILE A 76 -6.53 4.88 12.85
C ILE A 76 -7.26 5.50 14.02
N SER A 77 -6.59 6.42 14.72
CA SER A 77 -7.19 7.10 15.85
C SER A 77 -8.17 8.19 15.41
N SER A 78 -9.10 8.49 16.30
CA SER A 78 -9.97 9.65 16.27
C SER A 78 -9.16 10.95 16.11
N ALA A 79 -8.02 11.07 16.77
CA ALA A 79 -7.12 12.21 16.64
C ALA A 79 -6.54 12.35 15.21
N GLU A 80 -6.07 11.25 14.61
CA GLU A 80 -5.58 11.25 13.22
C GLU A 80 -6.73 11.65 12.28
N THR A 81 -7.90 11.04 12.44
CA THR A 81 -9.07 11.36 11.63
C THR A 81 -9.48 12.83 11.73
N GLN A 82 -9.48 13.39 12.95
CA GLN A 82 -9.80 14.79 13.18
C GLN A 82 -8.76 15.72 12.54
N SER A 83 -7.47 15.36 12.59
CA SER A 83 -6.41 16.12 11.93
C SER A 83 -6.60 16.17 10.42
N ARG A 84 -7.08 15.07 9.81
CA ARG A 84 -7.36 14.99 8.37
C ARG A 84 -8.62 15.74 7.96
N LYS A 85 -9.66 15.77 8.79
CA LYS A 85 -10.83 16.61 8.49
C LYS A 85 -10.51 18.08 8.30
N ALA A 86 -9.45 18.58 8.94
CA ALA A 86 -8.98 19.95 8.76
C ALA A 86 -8.10 20.13 7.50
N SER A 87 -7.64 19.05 6.88
CA SER A 87 -6.89 19.06 5.63
C SER A 87 -7.81 19.05 4.41
N ALA A 88 -7.34 19.59 3.29
CA ALA A 88 -8.15 19.73 2.08
C ALA A 88 -8.54 18.39 1.41
N ASP A 89 -7.81 17.31 1.69
CA ASP A 89 -8.10 15.99 1.13
C ASP A 89 -8.95 15.11 2.07
N GLY A 90 -8.72 15.15 3.39
CA GLY A 90 -9.50 14.41 4.36
C GLY A 90 -9.22 12.90 4.40
N TRP A 91 -8.12 12.45 3.79
CA TRP A 91 -7.76 11.05 3.67
C TRP A 91 -6.56 10.69 4.53
N THR A 92 -6.61 9.51 5.15
CA THR A 92 -5.49 8.92 5.87
C THR A 92 -4.83 7.89 4.96
N ARG A 93 -3.57 8.13 4.60
CA ARG A 93 -2.78 7.19 3.79
C ARG A 93 -2.23 6.06 4.65
N LEU A 94 -2.58 4.83 4.29
CA LEU A 94 -2.12 3.61 4.98
C LEU A 94 -0.82 3.09 4.36
N ALA A 95 -0.77 3.03 3.03
CA ALA A 95 0.37 2.50 2.29
C ALA A 95 0.51 3.15 0.91
N SER A 96 1.72 3.13 0.35
CA SER A 96 1.96 3.57 -1.03
C SER A 96 3.16 2.86 -1.67
N SER A 97 3.13 2.70 -2.98
CA SER A 97 4.26 2.25 -3.80
C SER A 97 4.17 2.91 -5.17
N GLY A 98 5.25 3.56 -5.62
CA GLY A 98 5.25 4.28 -6.89
C GLY A 98 4.13 5.35 -6.93
N THR A 99 3.32 5.31 -7.98
CA THR A 99 2.14 6.18 -8.14
C THR A 99 0.93 5.73 -7.33
N CYS A 100 0.92 4.54 -6.74
CA CYS A 100 -0.26 3.99 -6.05
C CYS A 100 -0.25 4.30 -4.55
N ALA A 101 -1.34 4.89 -4.05
CA ALA A 101 -1.61 5.05 -2.62
C ALA A 101 -2.92 4.36 -2.24
N PHE A 102 -2.93 3.67 -1.09
CA PHE A 102 -4.13 3.17 -0.45
C PHE A 102 -4.49 4.05 0.74
N GLU A 103 -5.69 4.60 0.73
CA GLU A 103 -6.11 5.63 1.66
C GLU A 103 -7.51 5.36 2.20
N VAL A 104 -7.77 5.78 3.43
CA VAL A 104 -9.04 5.56 4.13
C VAL A 104 -9.53 6.84 4.81
N ARG A 105 -10.85 6.91 5.02
CA ARG A 105 -11.48 7.91 5.90
C ARG A 105 -12.81 7.38 6.42
N LEU A 106 -13.32 7.98 7.51
CA LEU A 106 -14.68 7.67 7.96
C LEU A 106 -15.70 8.20 6.95
N ALA A 107 -16.69 7.37 6.62
CA ALA A 107 -17.81 7.74 5.74
C ALA A 107 -18.81 8.69 6.42
N GLN A 108 -18.78 8.75 7.75
CA GLN A 108 -19.71 9.53 8.58
C GLN A 108 -18.96 10.56 9.44
N PRO A 109 -19.64 11.64 9.89
CA PRO A 109 -19.00 12.71 10.64
C PRO A 109 -18.55 12.28 12.05
N ASP A 110 -19.06 11.19 12.59
CA ASP A 110 -18.67 10.73 13.93
C ASP A 110 -17.23 10.22 13.91
N VAL A 111 -16.39 10.83 14.74
CA VAL A 111 -14.97 10.51 14.80
C VAL A 111 -14.78 9.38 15.81
N VAL A 112 -14.36 8.22 15.32
CA VAL A 112 -14.12 7.00 16.11
C VAL A 112 -12.78 6.39 15.76
N ASP A 113 -12.22 5.63 16.70
CA ASP A 113 -11.07 4.78 16.42
C ASP A 113 -11.53 3.55 15.62
N TYR A 114 -10.76 3.18 14.59
CA TYR A 114 -11.02 2.01 13.75
C TYR A 114 -9.72 1.39 13.23
N GLN A 115 -9.84 0.19 12.68
CA GLN A 115 -8.71 -0.61 12.23
C GLN A 115 -8.85 -0.96 10.76
N PHE A 116 -7.71 -1.14 10.10
CA PHE A 116 -7.64 -1.67 8.75
C PHE A 116 -6.52 -2.69 8.68
N GLY A 117 -6.80 -3.89 8.17
CA GLY A 117 -5.85 -4.98 8.16
C GLY A 117 -5.00 -5.05 6.87
N THR A 118 -3.86 -5.72 6.94
CA THR A 118 -3.05 -5.99 5.75
C THR A 118 -3.73 -6.94 4.77
N ASN A 119 -4.57 -7.87 5.25
CA ASN A 119 -5.39 -8.72 4.37
C ASN A 119 -6.45 -7.89 3.66
N ASP A 120 -7.12 -6.97 4.35
CA ASP A 120 -8.11 -6.05 3.76
C ASP A 120 -7.50 -5.26 2.60
N LEU A 121 -6.36 -4.58 2.85
CA LEU A 121 -5.67 -3.79 1.83
C LEU A 121 -5.29 -4.66 0.63
N ARG A 122 -4.74 -5.85 0.88
CA ARG A 122 -4.35 -6.78 -0.18
C ARG A 122 -5.56 -7.23 -0.98
N PHE A 123 -6.66 -7.57 -0.32
CA PHE A 123 -7.91 -7.98 -0.96
C PHE A 123 -8.40 -6.88 -1.91
N TYR A 124 -8.51 -5.64 -1.42
CA TYR A 124 -9.01 -4.52 -2.21
C TYR A 124 -8.13 -4.17 -3.40
N ILE A 125 -6.81 -4.07 -3.20
CA ILE A 125 -5.92 -3.75 -4.30
C ILE A 125 -5.88 -4.88 -5.33
N ARG A 126 -5.77 -6.14 -4.89
CA ARG A 126 -5.72 -7.29 -5.80
C ARG A 126 -7.02 -7.45 -6.59
N GLY A 127 -8.17 -7.26 -5.93
CA GLY A 127 -9.48 -7.39 -6.55
C GLY A 127 -9.80 -6.26 -7.53
N TYR A 128 -9.35 -5.04 -7.24
CA TYR A 128 -9.92 -3.84 -7.84
C TYR A 128 -8.94 -2.81 -8.40
N ALA A 129 -7.63 -2.92 -8.12
CA ALA A 129 -6.64 -1.97 -8.62
C ALA A 129 -5.40 -2.63 -9.22
N GLY A 130 -5.46 -3.94 -9.47
CA GLY A 130 -4.45 -4.68 -10.22
C GLY A 130 -4.67 -4.62 -11.74
N ASP A 131 -3.74 -5.21 -12.49
CA ASP A 131 -3.72 -5.15 -13.97
C ASP A 131 -5.02 -5.66 -14.63
N GLY A 132 -5.72 -6.61 -14.00
CA GLY A 132 -6.98 -7.15 -14.52
C GLY A 132 -8.15 -6.15 -14.55
N GLN A 133 -8.02 -5.00 -13.88
CA GLN A 133 -9.04 -3.94 -13.82
C GLN A 133 -8.58 -2.64 -14.49
N ALA A 134 -7.39 -2.63 -15.09
CA ALA A 134 -6.77 -1.43 -15.62
C ALA A 134 -7.26 -1.06 -17.03
N GLN A 135 -7.35 0.24 -17.30
CA GLN A 135 -7.47 0.78 -18.65
C GLN A 135 -6.21 1.59 -18.96
N ASP A 136 -5.56 1.29 -20.09
CA ASP A 136 -4.26 1.86 -20.46
C ASP A 136 -3.21 1.77 -19.34
N GLY A 137 -3.24 0.66 -18.58
CA GLY A 137 -2.33 0.41 -17.46
C GLY A 137 -2.61 1.23 -16.20
N ARG A 138 -3.74 1.93 -16.11
CA ARG A 138 -4.10 2.79 -14.98
C ARG A 138 -5.47 2.44 -14.40
N VAL A 139 -5.60 2.54 -13.08
CA VAL A 139 -6.86 2.32 -12.37
C VAL A 139 -6.84 2.94 -10.97
N ALA A 140 -7.89 3.68 -10.65
CA ALA A 140 -8.25 4.08 -9.30
C ALA A 140 -9.60 3.42 -8.97
N ALA A 141 -9.78 3.07 -7.70
CA ALA A 141 -10.99 2.40 -7.22
C ALA A 141 -11.34 2.91 -5.83
N SER A 142 -12.62 3.00 -5.51
CA SER A 142 -13.08 3.33 -4.15
C SER A 142 -14.42 2.70 -3.81
N SER A 143 -14.62 2.44 -2.52
CA SER A 143 -15.88 1.95 -1.98
C SER A 143 -16.00 2.27 -0.50
N THR A 144 -17.12 1.89 0.10
CA THR A 144 -17.36 1.96 1.54
C THR A 144 -17.46 0.55 2.10
N VAL A 145 -16.83 0.30 3.23
CA VAL A 145 -16.83 -0.97 3.95
C VAL A 145 -17.09 -0.73 5.44
N LEU A 146 -17.58 -1.76 6.14
CA LEU A 146 -17.63 -1.78 7.60
C LEU A 146 -16.33 -2.35 8.17
N CYS A 147 -15.65 -1.57 9.00
CA CYS A 147 -14.43 -1.97 9.69
C CYS A 147 -14.64 -2.06 11.20
N GLY A 148 -13.95 -2.99 11.86
CA GLY A 148 -13.97 -3.18 13.30
C GLY A 148 -13.40 -1.99 14.05
N ARG A 149 -13.98 -1.73 15.23
CA ARG A 149 -13.54 -0.70 16.18
C ARG A 149 -12.82 -1.33 17.37
N ASP A 150 -11.81 -0.67 17.92
CA ASP A 150 -11.07 -1.13 19.10
C ASP A 150 -11.97 -1.34 20.33
N GLN A 151 -13.05 -0.55 20.46
CA GLN A 151 -14.02 -0.63 21.56
C GLN A 151 -15.24 -1.53 21.26
N GLY A 152 -15.20 -2.30 20.16
CA GLY A 152 -16.31 -3.13 19.71
C GLY A 152 -17.28 -2.41 18.76
N GLY A 153 -17.99 -3.20 17.96
CA GLY A 153 -18.84 -2.70 16.87
C GLY A 153 -18.07 -2.38 15.59
N GLN A 154 -18.73 -1.69 14.66
CA GLN A 154 -18.19 -1.38 13.33
C GLN A 154 -18.32 0.11 13.00
N ALA A 155 -17.46 0.60 12.13
CA ALA A 155 -17.49 1.93 11.54
C ALA A 155 -17.55 1.83 10.02
N ALA A 156 -18.34 2.70 9.38
CA ALA A 156 -18.33 2.82 7.93
C ALA A 156 -17.08 3.61 7.49
N VAL A 157 -16.23 2.96 6.72
CA VAL A 157 -14.95 3.48 6.23
C VAL A 157 -14.99 3.52 4.72
N GLU A 158 -14.76 4.69 4.15
CA GLU A 158 -14.43 4.81 2.74
C GLU A 158 -12.96 4.45 2.54
N TRP A 159 -12.68 3.65 1.53
CA TRP A 159 -11.34 3.36 1.08
C TRP A 159 -11.17 3.79 -0.38
N ARG A 160 -9.94 4.14 -0.76
CA ARG A 160 -9.58 4.38 -2.15
C ARG A 160 -8.17 3.93 -2.48
N VAL A 161 -8.00 3.54 -3.74
CA VAL A 161 -6.73 3.53 -4.45
C VAL A 161 -6.66 4.79 -5.29
N ALA A 162 -5.67 5.64 -5.01
CA ALA A 162 -5.51 6.94 -5.64
C ALA A 162 -4.06 7.16 -6.08
N HIS A 163 -3.85 8.20 -6.89
CA HIS A 163 -2.51 8.64 -7.24
C HIS A 163 -1.82 9.24 -6.00
N ALA A 164 -0.63 8.72 -5.66
CA ALA A 164 0.15 9.06 -4.47
C ALA A 164 0.70 10.49 -4.48
#